data_AF-K9ECM2-F1
#
_entry.id   AF-K9ECM2-F1
#
_cell.length_a   1.000
_cell.length_b   1.000
_cell.length_c   1.000
_cell.angle_alpha   90.00
_cell.angle_beta   90.00
_cell.angle_gamma   90.00
#
_symmetry.space_group_name_H-M   'P 1'
#
loop_
_entity.id
_entity.type
_entity.pdbx_description
1 polymer ?
#
loop_
_entity_poly.entity_id
_entity_poly.type
_entity_poly.pdbx_seq_one_letter_code
_entity_poly.pdbx_strand_id
1 'polypeptide(L)'
;MEKSISYINLSWAVVGIIDKDAHTSLSSMMKAHEPVKETIERYVLGYMGFWNIAFIKKEMLNECHDEHIIQNAKKSIERYVRSHPPAATLPKFYIVFLNQPQIGCDTNSLSDVFCM
;
A
#
# COMPACT_ATOMS: atom_id res chain seq x y z
N MET A 1 6.17 4.34 -21.61
CA MET A 1 6.14 5.31 -20.50
C MET A 1 6.29 4.50 -19.22
N GLU A 2 7.48 4.51 -18.60
CA GLU A 2 7.66 3.94 -17.27
C GLU A 2 6.70 4.68 -16.33
N LYS A 3 5.68 3.97 -15.83
CA LYS A 3 4.76 4.53 -14.83
C LYS A 3 5.58 4.64 -13.55
N SER A 4 5.94 5.86 -13.15
CA SER A 4 6.68 6.10 -11.92
C SER A 4 5.77 5.77 -10.73
N ILE A 5 6.05 4.66 -10.05
CA ILE A 5 5.37 4.28 -8.82
C ILE A 5 5.95 5.16 -7.71
N SER A 6 5.10 5.90 -7.00
CA SER A 6 5.51 6.57 -5.76
C SER A 6 5.24 5.67 -4.56
N TYR A 7 6.00 5.84 -3.48
CA TYR A 7 5.89 5.00 -2.29
C TYR A 7 5.65 5.81 -1.04
N ILE A 8 4.77 5.31 -0.18
CA ILE A 8 4.58 5.79 1.18
C ILE A 8 4.80 4.63 2.14
N ASN A 9 5.67 4.85 3.12
CA ASN A 9 5.93 3.90 4.18
C ASN A 9 5.02 4.22 5.38
N LEU A 10 4.09 3.32 5.66
CA LEU A 10 3.37 3.26 6.94
C LEU A 10 4.25 2.51 7.95
N SER A 11 3.94 2.62 9.24
CA SER A 11 4.71 1.88 10.24
C SER A 11 4.56 0.35 10.08
N TRP A 12 3.52 -0.13 9.41
CA TRP A 12 3.18 -1.55 9.28
C TRP A 12 3.07 -2.05 7.82
N ALA A 13 3.20 -1.16 6.83
CA ALA A 13 3.04 -1.48 5.41
C ALA A 13 3.84 -0.54 4.50
N VAL A 14 4.15 -1.02 3.30
CA VAL A 14 4.55 -0.18 2.17
C VAL A 14 3.36 -0.07 1.21
N VAL A 15 3.06 1.17 0.82
CA VAL A 15 2.02 1.48 -0.17
C VAL A 15 2.67 2.06 -1.43
N GLY A 16 2.54 1.34 -2.54
CA GLY A 16 2.87 1.82 -3.88
C GLY A 16 1.67 2.50 -4.51
N ILE A 17 1.88 3.65 -5.13
CA ILE A 17 0.83 4.50 -5.67
C ILE A 17 1.15 4.77 -7.13
N ILE A 18 0.16 4.52 -7.98
CA ILE A 18 0.20 4.95 -9.38
C ILE A 18 -0.95 5.92 -9.56
N ASP A 19 -0.63 7.22 -9.46
CA ASP A 19 -1.56 8.30 -9.70
C ASP A 19 -1.51 8.68 -11.19
N LYS A 20 -2.60 8.43 -11.91
CA LYS A 20 -2.59 8.34 -13.37
C LYS A 20 -3.51 9.34 -14.07
N ASP A 21 -4.33 10.06 -13.34
CA ASP A 21 -5.28 10.99 -13.95
C ASP A 21 -5.58 12.19 -13.04
N ALA A 22 -5.58 13.38 -13.63
CA ALA A 22 -5.89 14.65 -12.94
C ALA A 22 -7.32 14.70 -12.37
N HIS A 23 -8.18 13.76 -12.78
CA HIS A 23 -9.58 13.68 -12.37
C HIS A 23 -9.81 12.82 -11.11
N THR A 24 -8.87 11.95 -10.75
CA THR A 24 -8.92 11.13 -9.53
C THR A 24 -7.59 11.19 -8.79
N SER A 25 -6.99 12.36 -8.69
CA SER A 25 -5.68 12.50 -8.03
C SER A 25 -5.75 12.18 -6.53
N LEU A 26 -4.62 11.78 -5.95
CA LEU A 26 -4.49 11.61 -4.50
C LEU A 26 -4.97 12.84 -3.72
N SER A 27 -4.81 14.03 -4.31
CA SER A 27 -5.27 15.29 -3.73
C SER A 27 -6.79 15.37 -3.54
N SER A 28 -7.59 14.65 -4.32
CA SER A 28 -9.05 14.57 -4.13
C SER A 28 -9.45 13.85 -2.83
N MET A 29 -8.55 13.03 -2.28
CA MET A 29 -8.78 12.22 -1.08
C MET A 29 -8.29 12.90 0.22
N MET A 30 -7.47 13.94 0.07
CA MET A 30 -6.85 14.66 1.18
C MET A 30 -7.87 15.56 1.88
N LYS A 31 -7.91 15.50 3.21
CA LYS A 31 -8.60 16.53 4.00
C LYS A 31 -7.71 17.76 4.12
N ALA A 32 -8.34 18.93 4.31
CA ALA A 32 -7.58 20.16 4.57
C ALA A 32 -6.63 19.97 5.76
N HIS A 33 -5.36 20.28 5.56
CA HIS A 33 -4.29 20.17 6.55
C HIS A 33 -3.94 18.73 7.02
N GLU A 34 -4.47 17.69 6.39
CA GLU A 34 -4.10 16.29 6.68
C GLU A 34 -2.82 15.91 5.92
N PRO A 35 -1.79 15.37 6.59
CA PRO A 35 -0.62 14.82 5.93
C PRO A 35 -1.00 13.71 4.94
N VAL A 36 -0.28 13.64 3.81
CA VAL A 36 -0.51 12.62 2.76
C VAL A 36 -0.45 11.20 3.35
N LYS A 37 0.49 10.95 4.27
CA LYS A 37 0.63 9.64 4.95
C LYS A 37 -0.63 9.25 5.71
N GLU A 38 -1.25 10.19 6.43
CA GLU A 38 -2.48 9.95 7.20
C GLU A 38 -3.68 9.73 6.27
N THR A 39 -3.76 10.50 5.18
CA THR A 39 -4.77 10.30 4.12
C THR A 39 -4.72 8.88 3.56
N ILE A 40 -3.51 8.43 3.21
CA ILE A 40 -3.28 7.08 2.67
C ILE A 40 -3.59 6.01 3.70
N GLU A 41 -3.07 6.13 4.93
CA GLU A 41 -3.32 5.15 5.98
C GLU A 41 -4.83 4.99 6.22
N ARG A 42 -5.57 6.11 6.30
CA ARG A 42 -7.03 6.10 6.47
C ARG A 42 -7.75 5.40 5.31
N TYR A 43 -7.33 5.64 4.07
CA TYR A 43 -7.95 5.02 2.90
C TYR A 43 -7.70 3.51 2.85
N VAL A 44 -6.44 3.11 3.08
CA VAL A 44 -6.03 1.71 3.09
C VAL A 44 -6.78 0.93 4.17
N LEU A 45 -6.84 1.47 5.40
CA LEU A 45 -7.58 0.85 6.50
C LEU A 45 -9.08 0.72 6.15
N GLY A 46 -9.65 1.74 5.49
CA GLY A 46 -11.02 1.70 4.99
C GLY A 46 -11.25 0.58 3.99
N TYR A 47 -10.34 0.40 3.02
CA TYR A 47 -10.40 -0.69 2.03
C TYR A 47 -10.24 -2.06 2.67
N MET A 48 -9.29 -2.21 3.60
CA MET A 48 -9.09 -3.46 4.35
C MET A 48 -10.36 -3.86 5.10
N GLY A 49 -11.02 -2.88 5.74
CA GLY A 49 -12.30 -3.08 6.41
C GLY A 49 -13.43 -3.43 5.45
N PHE A 50 -13.53 -2.74 4.30
CA PHE A 50 -14.57 -3.01 3.30
C PHE A 50 -14.48 -4.42 2.70
N TRP A 51 -13.27 -4.86 2.34
CA TRP A 51 -13.07 -6.16 1.69
C TRP A 51 -13.00 -7.35 2.66
N ASN A 52 -13.11 -7.13 3.96
CA ASN A 52 -12.85 -8.13 5.01
C ASN A 52 -11.47 -8.83 4.86
N ILE A 53 -10.53 -8.23 4.12
CA ILE A 53 -9.19 -8.79 3.86
C ILE A 53 -8.38 -8.86 5.17
N ALA A 54 -8.79 -8.11 6.20
CA ALA A 54 -8.17 -8.17 7.51
C ALA A 54 -9.19 -7.76 8.59
N PHE A 55 -9.62 -8.74 9.40
CA PHE A 55 -10.20 -8.52 10.73
C PHE A 55 -9.18 -7.90 11.73
N ILE A 56 -8.13 -7.26 11.22
CA ILE A 56 -7.00 -6.76 11.98
C ILE A 56 -7.30 -5.32 12.32
N LYS A 57 -7.68 -5.10 13.59
CA LYS A 57 -7.77 -3.74 14.13
C LYS A 57 -6.42 -3.05 13.99
N LYS A 58 -6.39 -1.73 13.78
CA LYS A 58 -5.13 -0.96 13.64
C LYS A 58 -4.14 -1.25 14.76
N GLU A 59 -4.65 -1.38 15.98
CA GLU A 59 -3.92 -1.72 17.20
C GLU A 59 -3.31 -3.14 17.25
N MET A 60 -3.64 -4.01 16.29
CA MET A 60 -3.04 -5.33 16.11
C MET A 60 -1.97 -5.35 15.01
N LEU A 61 -1.73 -4.23 14.33
CA LEU A 61 -0.69 -4.14 13.30
C LEU A 61 0.67 -3.93 13.96
N ASN A 62 1.61 -4.82 13.67
CA ASN A 62 2.97 -4.72 14.18
C ASN A 62 3.72 -3.64 13.40
N GLU A 63 4.45 -2.78 14.10
CA GLU A 63 5.34 -1.86 13.41
C GLU A 63 6.60 -2.58 12.92
N CYS A 64 7.09 -2.17 11.76
CA CYS A 64 8.32 -2.63 11.15
C CYS A 64 9.06 -1.43 10.57
N HIS A 65 10.20 -1.11 11.19
CA HIS A 65 11.08 -0.03 10.76
C HIS A 65 12.37 -0.56 10.10
N ASP A 66 12.43 -1.87 9.84
CA ASP A 66 13.56 -2.50 9.16
C ASP A 66 13.63 -2.07 7.69
N GLU A 67 14.68 -1.32 7.34
CA GLU A 67 14.89 -0.80 5.99
C GLU A 67 15.01 -1.90 4.94
N HIS A 68 15.61 -3.04 5.28
CA HIS A 68 15.75 -4.16 4.35
C HIS A 68 14.38 -4.77 4.00
N ILE A 69 13.51 -4.96 4.99
CA ILE A 69 12.14 -5.43 4.78
C ILE A 69 11.36 -4.41 3.94
N ILE A 70 11.48 -3.11 4.23
CA ILE A 70 10.84 -2.03 3.46
C ILE A 70 11.30 -2.03 1.99
N GLN A 71 12.60 -2.18 1.74
CA GLN A 71 13.12 -2.22 0.36
C GLN A 71 12.66 -3.47 -0.38
N ASN A 72 12.57 -4.61 0.28
CA ASN A 72 12.04 -5.83 -0.32
C ASN A 72 10.55 -5.72 -0.64
N ALA A 73 9.76 -5.06 0.22
CA ALA A 73 8.36 -4.77 -0.04
C ALA A 73 8.18 -3.91 -1.30
N LYS A 74 8.98 -2.85 -1.47
CA LYS A 74 8.98 -2.03 -2.69
C LYS A 74 9.28 -2.85 -3.94
N LYS A 75 10.33 -3.69 -3.90
CA LYS A 75 10.67 -4.60 -5.02
C LYS A 75 9.55 -5.58 -5.33
N SER A 76 8.82 -6.07 -4.31
CA SER A 76 7.66 -6.94 -4.48
C SER A 76 6.55 -6.24 -5.27
N ILE A 77 6.23 -5.00 -4.89
CA ILE A 77 5.25 -4.15 -5.61
C ILE A 77 5.69 -3.94 -7.07
N GLU A 78 6.96 -3.60 -7.32
CA GLU A 78 7.46 -3.41 -8.69
C GLU A 78 7.28 -4.68 -9.53
N ARG A 79 7.63 -5.85 -8.97
CA ARG A 79 7.48 -7.13 -9.66
C ARG A 79 6.02 -7.43 -9.98
N TYR A 80 5.12 -7.16 -9.04
CA TYR A 80 3.69 -7.33 -9.24
C TYR A 80 3.16 -6.40 -10.33
N VAL A 81 3.49 -5.12 -10.29
CA VAL A 81 3.05 -4.13 -11.30
C VAL A 81 3.57 -4.46 -12.69
N ARG A 82 4.80 -4.97 -12.81
CA ARG A 82 5.36 -5.41 -14.11
C ARG A 82 4.60 -6.58 -14.72
N SER A 83 4.13 -7.51 -13.89
CA SER A 83 3.33 -8.66 -14.33
C SER A 83 1.84 -8.33 -14.50
N HIS A 84 1.33 -7.32 -13.77
CA HIS A 84 -0.07 -6.91 -13.74
C HIS A 84 -0.19 -5.40 -13.94
N PRO A 85 0.06 -4.88 -15.15
CA PRO A 85 0.07 -3.44 -15.39
C PRO A 85 -1.31 -2.82 -15.09
N PRO A 86 -1.38 -1.64 -14.44
CA PRO A 86 -2.66 -1.02 -14.11
C PRO A 86 -3.41 -0.60 -15.38
N ALA A 87 -4.68 -1.02 -15.46
CA ALA A 87 -5.70 -0.46 -16.35
C ALA A 87 -5.83 1.06 -16.13
N ALA A 88 -6.11 1.81 -17.19
CA ALA A 88 -5.84 3.25 -17.27
C ALA A 88 -6.93 4.17 -16.68
N THR A 89 -7.74 3.73 -15.71
CA THR A 89 -8.97 4.46 -15.35
C THR A 89 -9.01 5.07 -13.95
N LEU A 90 -8.17 4.62 -13.00
CA LEU A 90 -8.16 5.11 -11.60
C LEU A 90 -6.75 5.02 -10.97
N PRO A 91 -6.46 5.80 -9.90
CA PRO A 91 -5.31 5.54 -9.05
C PRO A 91 -5.35 4.11 -8.54
N LYS A 92 -4.21 3.46 -8.60
CA LYS A 92 -4.05 2.11 -8.07
C LYS A 92 -3.15 2.14 -6.87
N PHE A 93 -3.62 1.54 -5.78
CA PHE A 93 -2.82 1.34 -4.57
C PHE A 93 -2.36 -0.11 -4.52
N TYR A 94 -1.09 -0.31 -4.23
CA TYR A 94 -0.49 -1.63 -4.06
C TYR A 94 0.08 -1.72 -2.66
N ILE A 95 -0.30 -2.74 -1.90
CA ILE A 95 0.01 -2.80 -0.47
C ILE A 95 0.72 -4.11 -0.15
N VAL A 96 1.81 -3.97 0.58
CA VAL A 96 2.54 -5.08 1.17
C VAL A 96 2.65 -4.81 2.66
N PHE A 97 2.11 -5.73 3.46
CA PHE A 97 2.23 -5.70 4.90
C PHE A 97 3.62 -6.17 5.32
N LEU A 98 4.18 -5.50 6.31
CA LEU A 98 5.52 -5.76 6.81
C LEU A 98 5.43 -6.56 8.11
N ASN A 99 6.03 -7.74 8.15
CA ASN A 99 6.20 -8.53 9.36
C ASN A 99 4.91 -8.68 10.18
N GLN A 100 3.82 -9.08 9.51
CA GLN A 100 2.51 -9.31 10.15
C GLN A 100 2.26 -10.81 10.27
N PRO A 101 2.55 -11.49 11.40
CA PRO A 101 2.33 -12.93 11.53
C PRO A 101 0.88 -13.37 11.27
N GLN A 102 -0.07 -12.48 11.54
CA GLN A 102 -1.50 -12.70 11.35
C GLN A 102 -1.97 -12.57 9.90
N ILE A 103 -1.14 -12.02 9.01
CA ILE A 103 -1.35 -11.98 7.57
C ILE A 103 -0.30 -12.90 6.99
N GLY A 104 -0.66 -14.10 6.53
CA GLY A 104 0.32 -15.10 6.05
C GLY A 104 1.45 -14.44 5.25
N CYS A 105 2.68 -14.55 5.77
CA CYS A 105 3.87 -13.92 5.20
C CYS A 105 4.73 -14.95 4.47
N ASP A 106 5.44 -14.49 3.44
CA ASP A 106 6.46 -15.26 2.74
C ASP A 106 7.74 -15.42 3.59
N THR A 107 8.75 -16.07 3.02
CA THR A 107 10.06 -16.28 3.67
C THR A 107 10.82 -14.99 3.97
N ASN A 108 10.38 -13.85 3.44
CA ASN A 108 10.96 -12.53 3.65
C ASN A 108 10.13 -11.67 4.63
N SER A 109 9.17 -12.28 5.33
CA SER A 109 8.25 -11.60 6.25
C SER A 109 7.35 -10.56 5.57
N LEU A 110 7.00 -10.78 4.30
CA LEU A 110 6.11 -9.90 3.53
C LEU A 110 4.81 -10.63 3.22
N SER A 111 3.68 -9.91 3.24
CA SER A 111 2.45 -10.44 2.66
C SER A 111 2.53 -10.50 1.12
N ASP A 112 1.54 -11.14 0.51
CA ASP A 112 1.22 -10.91 -0.91
C ASP A 112 0.97 -9.42 -1.20
N VAL A 113 1.11 -9.04 -2.47
CA VAL A 113 0.77 -7.69 -2.94
C VAL A 113 -0.74 -7.59 -3.13
N PHE A 114 -1.39 -6.76 -2.33
CA PHE A 114 -2.80 -6.44 -2.48
C PHE A 114 -2.97 -5.26 -3.43
N CYS A 115 -3.72 -5.45 -4.51
CA CYS A 115 -4.13 -4.36 -5.41
C CYS A 115 -5.50 -3.82 -5.00
N MET A 116 -5.57 -2.53 -4.71
CA MET A 116 -6.79 -1.81 -4.31
C MET A 116 -7.14 -0.73 -5.34
#